data_AF-A0A251RPG6-F1
#
_entry.id   AF-A0A251RPG6-F1
#
_cell.length_a   1.000
_cell.length_b   1.000
_cell.length_c   1.000
_cell.angle_alpha   90.00
_cell.angle_beta   90.00
_cell.angle_gamma   90.00
#
_symmetry.space_group_name_H-M   'P 1'
#
loop_
_entity.id
_entity.type
_entity.pdbx_description
1 polymer ?
#
loop_
_entity_poly.entity_id
_entity_poly.type
_entity_poly.pdbx_seq_one_letter_code
_entity_poly.pdbx_strand_id
1 'polypeptide(L)'
;MGDVGGICEAGSDLCSLKCLVPVAVVVIILCLFVNPEYPAVSVEQFYVSAFNKTASNATSSTISFDIKLQNRNSAIGVYYDSPVNVTFSFIPRETTNKIIWQYSVPKFYQGNAQSRRLRDVITPLGAPDTPLFNQTVVAEHSSVLPSGEIATGLESVVYFRVEITTKVRLKLAGKHRRQLSLSAKVPIGATTGEKFGYGGIRANAASAIGWGGTQSAVMVVLLTAINFIFM
;
A
#
# COMPACT_ATOMS: atom_id res chain seq x y z
N MET A 1 60.79 3.58 -53.41
CA MET A 1 60.71 4.53 -52.28
C MET A 1 59.30 5.10 -52.31
N GLY A 2 58.32 4.50 -51.63
CA GLY A 2 57.99 4.68 -50.19
C GLY A 2 56.72 5.55 -50.13
N ASP A 3 55.51 4.98 -49.96
CA ASP A 3 54.78 4.78 -48.68
C ASP A 3 54.68 6.12 -47.89
N VAL A 4 53.55 6.68 -47.45
CA VAL A 4 52.45 6.19 -46.58
C VAL A 4 51.31 7.24 -46.75
N GLY A 5 50.00 6.97 -46.93
CA GLY A 5 49.06 6.35 -46.00
C GLY A 5 48.55 7.35 -44.93
N GLY A 6 47.22 7.60 -44.88
CA GLY A 6 46.52 8.37 -43.84
C GLY A 6 46.14 9.79 -44.28
N ILE A 7 44.93 10.31 -44.06
CA ILE A 7 44.08 10.18 -42.88
C ILE A 7 42.61 10.29 -43.30
N CYS A 8 41.79 9.34 -42.87
CA CYS A 8 40.34 9.43 -42.89
C CYS A 8 39.90 10.61 -42.00
N GLU A 9 39.25 11.64 -42.56
CA GLU A 9 38.43 12.55 -41.77
C GLU A 9 37.09 11.87 -41.44
N ALA A 10 37.15 10.93 -40.49
CA ALA A 10 35.99 10.42 -39.79
C ALA A 10 35.59 11.44 -38.72
N GLY A 11 34.72 12.39 -39.09
CA GLY A 11 34.30 13.50 -38.24
C GLY A 11 32.78 13.67 -38.14
N SER A 12 31.99 12.59 -38.13
CA SER A 12 30.51 12.67 -38.07
C SER A 12 29.86 11.88 -36.93
N ASP A 13 30.60 11.11 -36.14
CA ASP A 13 29.98 10.15 -35.21
C ASP A 13 29.91 10.62 -33.74
N LEU A 14 30.50 11.78 -33.42
CA LEU A 14 30.47 12.33 -32.05
C LEU A 14 29.30 13.30 -31.77
N CYS A 15 28.56 13.71 -32.82
CA CYS A 15 27.42 14.63 -32.68
C CYS A 15 26.10 13.88 -32.42
N SER A 16 25.92 12.72 -33.08
CA SER A 16 24.69 11.92 -33.02
C SER A 16 24.44 11.29 -31.64
N LEU A 17 25.50 10.91 -30.92
CA LEU A 17 25.37 10.34 -29.57
C LEU A 17 25.00 11.40 -28.52
N LYS A 18 25.39 12.67 -28.72
CA LYS A 18 25.13 13.76 -27.77
C LYS A 18 23.67 14.22 -27.77
N CYS A 19 22.95 14.06 -28.87
CA CYS A 19 21.52 14.38 -28.96
C CYS A 19 20.62 13.26 -28.42
N LEU A 20 21.08 12.00 -28.42
CA LEU A 20 20.26 10.86 -28.00
C LEU A 20 20.09 10.77 -26.47
N VAL A 21 21.14 11.13 -25.71
CA VAL A 21 21.12 11.13 -24.25
C VAL A 21 20.06 12.09 -23.66
N PRO A 22 19.99 13.39 -24.04
CA PRO A 22 18.97 14.28 -23.48
C PRO A 22 17.55 13.85 -23.88
N VAL A 23 17.34 13.32 -25.08
CA VAL A 23 16.02 12.81 -25.51
C VAL A 23 15.60 11.61 -24.67
N ALA A 24 16.49 10.64 -24.44
CA ALA A 24 16.23 9.49 -23.58
C ALA A 24 15.90 9.93 -22.14
N VAL A 25 16.64 10.88 -21.59
CA VAL A 25 16.39 11.44 -20.24
C VAL A 25 15.03 12.14 -20.19
N VAL A 26 14.68 12.94 -21.18
CA VAL A 26 13.37 13.62 -21.27
C VAL A 26 12.23 12.60 -21.33
N VAL A 27 12.36 11.55 -22.15
CA VAL A 27 11.38 10.46 -22.22
C VAL A 27 11.23 9.75 -20.88
N ILE A 28 12.32 9.44 -20.19
CA ILE A 28 12.28 8.81 -18.85
C ILE A 28 11.57 9.73 -17.85
N ILE A 29 11.91 11.02 -17.82
CA ILE A 29 11.28 12.01 -16.94
C ILE A 29 9.77 12.08 -17.23
N LEU A 30 9.38 12.15 -18.50
CA LEU A 30 7.97 12.12 -18.92
C LEU A 30 7.26 10.85 -18.44
N CYS A 31 7.84 9.66 -18.67
CA CYS A 31 7.27 8.39 -18.23
C CYS A 31 7.02 8.35 -16.72
N LEU A 32 7.95 8.89 -15.91
CA LEU A 32 7.81 8.97 -14.45
C LEU A 32 6.65 9.88 -14.00
N PHE A 33 6.29 10.89 -14.80
CA PHE A 33 5.20 11.81 -14.49
C PHE A 33 3.84 11.39 -15.10
N VAL A 34 3.86 10.58 -16.16
CA VAL A 34 2.66 10.17 -16.91
C VAL A 34 1.90 9.02 -16.26
N ASN A 35 2.56 8.18 -15.45
CA ASN A 35 1.91 7.04 -14.79
C ASN A 35 2.07 6.97 -13.25
N PRO A 36 1.80 8.03 -12.45
CA PRO A 36 1.66 7.91 -11.01
C PRO A 36 0.75 6.78 -10.55
N GLU A 37 1.28 6.09 -9.55
CA GLU A 37 0.66 5.00 -8.86
C GLU A 37 -0.03 5.50 -7.59
N TYR A 38 -1.06 4.79 -7.16
CA TYR A 38 -1.64 5.02 -5.83
C TYR A 38 -0.67 4.57 -4.74
N PRO A 39 -0.71 5.20 -3.55
CA PRO A 39 0.02 4.70 -2.40
C PRO A 39 -0.35 3.24 -2.12
N ALA A 40 0.67 2.40 -1.93
CA ALA A 40 0.47 1.05 -1.44
C ALA A 40 0.26 1.07 0.06
N VAL A 41 -0.54 0.11 0.54
CA VAL A 41 -0.82 -0.07 1.96
C VAL A 41 -0.60 -1.54 2.30
N SER A 42 0.14 -1.80 3.36
CA SER A 42 0.38 -3.14 3.87
C SER A 42 0.23 -3.22 5.38
N VAL A 43 -0.36 -4.31 5.86
CA VAL A 43 -0.46 -4.64 7.29
C VAL A 43 0.76 -5.48 7.67
N GLU A 44 1.74 -4.84 8.29
CA GLU A 44 3.03 -5.44 8.64
C GLU A 44 2.93 -6.28 9.91
N GLN A 45 2.27 -5.75 10.94
CA GLN A 45 2.00 -6.45 12.19
C GLN A 45 0.55 -6.25 12.60
N PHE A 46 -0.04 -7.28 13.18
CA PHE A 46 -1.40 -7.24 13.69
C PHE A 46 -1.51 -8.22 14.85
N TYR A 47 -2.00 -7.75 15.98
CA TYR A 47 -2.15 -8.53 17.20
C TYR A 47 -3.45 -8.17 17.89
N VAL A 48 -4.16 -9.19 18.37
CA VAL A 48 -5.43 -9.04 19.09
C VAL A 48 -5.31 -9.75 20.43
N SER A 49 -5.32 -8.99 21.51
CA SER A 49 -5.07 -9.53 22.86
C SER A 49 -6.13 -10.53 23.32
N ALA A 50 -7.37 -10.38 22.85
CA ALA A 50 -8.50 -11.26 23.21
C ALA A 50 -8.31 -12.72 22.77
N PHE A 51 -7.40 -12.98 21.83
CA PHE A 51 -7.12 -14.33 21.32
C PHE A 51 -5.89 -14.97 21.96
N ASN A 52 -5.08 -14.22 22.70
CA ASN A 52 -3.90 -14.77 23.34
C ASN A 52 -4.30 -15.48 24.64
N LYS A 53 -4.46 -16.80 24.56
CA LYS A 53 -4.89 -17.64 25.69
C LYS A 53 -3.82 -17.78 26.79
N THR A 54 -2.57 -17.52 26.45
CA THR A 54 -1.43 -17.65 27.38
C THR A 54 -1.12 -16.36 28.13
N ALA A 55 -1.66 -15.22 27.69
CA ALA A 55 -1.42 -13.93 28.33
C ALA A 55 -2.32 -13.73 29.55
N SER A 56 -1.78 -13.13 30.62
CA SER A 56 -2.55 -12.76 31.82
C SER A 56 -3.70 -11.78 31.54
N ASN A 57 -3.65 -11.09 30.40
CA ASN A 57 -4.61 -10.05 29.99
C ASN A 57 -5.59 -10.54 28.92
N ALA A 58 -5.88 -11.85 28.87
CA ALA A 58 -6.74 -12.48 27.86
C ALA A 58 -8.20 -11.98 27.84
N THR A 59 -8.59 -11.14 28.79
CA THR A 59 -9.88 -10.43 28.86
C THR A 59 -9.87 -9.06 28.16
N SER A 60 -8.70 -8.53 27.82
CA SER A 60 -8.58 -7.25 27.12
C SER A 60 -8.92 -7.39 25.63
N SER A 61 -9.73 -6.48 25.10
CA SER A 61 -10.19 -6.48 23.71
C SER A 61 -9.39 -5.51 22.83
N THR A 62 -8.11 -5.32 23.14
CA THR A 62 -7.24 -4.37 22.44
C THR A 62 -6.68 -4.97 21.16
N ILE A 63 -6.42 -4.08 20.19
CA ILE A 63 -5.74 -4.41 18.94
C ILE A 63 -4.47 -3.59 18.86
N SER A 64 -3.34 -4.25 18.65
CA SER A 64 -2.08 -3.62 18.28
C SER A 64 -1.82 -3.85 16.79
N PHE A 65 -1.38 -2.81 16.08
CA PHE A 65 -1.12 -2.90 14.64
C PHE A 65 0.10 -2.09 14.20
N ASP A 66 0.71 -2.52 13.10
CA ASP A 66 1.67 -1.74 12.31
C ASP A 66 1.23 -1.77 10.84
N ILE A 67 0.76 -0.64 10.34
CA ILE A 67 0.35 -0.47 8.94
C ILE A 67 1.35 0.44 8.24
N LYS A 68 1.90 -0.03 7.13
CA LYS A 68 2.81 0.73 6.27
C LYS A 68 2.05 1.35 5.11
N LEU A 69 2.08 2.68 5.02
CA LEU A 69 1.65 3.46 3.87
C LEU A 69 2.89 3.80 3.04
N GLN A 70 2.96 3.34 1.79
CA GLN A 70 4.11 3.56 0.91
C GLN A 70 3.71 4.37 -0.32
N ASN A 71 4.32 5.54 -0.49
CA ASN A 71 4.24 6.24 -1.76
C ASN A 71 5.14 5.51 -2.78
N ARG A 72 4.52 4.91 -3.80
CA ARG A 72 5.24 4.16 -4.85
C ARG A 72 5.83 5.06 -5.93
N ASN A 73 5.48 6.34 -5.94
CA ASN A 73 5.95 7.28 -6.93
C ASN A 73 7.36 7.77 -6.59
N SER A 74 8.32 7.56 -7.48
CA SER A 74 9.72 7.99 -7.30
C SER A 74 9.91 9.50 -7.47
N ALA A 75 9.07 10.17 -8.26
CA ALA A 75 9.19 11.61 -8.56
C ALA A 75 8.05 12.48 -7.97
N ILE A 76 6.96 11.87 -7.51
CA ILE A 76 5.73 12.60 -7.13
C ILE A 76 5.41 12.37 -5.66
N GLY A 77 5.20 13.45 -4.91
CA GLY A 77 4.68 13.40 -3.54
C GLY A 77 3.17 13.26 -3.48
N VAL A 78 2.65 12.78 -2.34
CA VAL A 78 1.22 12.54 -2.11
C VAL A 78 0.74 13.35 -0.91
N TYR A 79 -0.32 14.14 -1.10
CA TYR A 79 -1.07 14.80 -0.04
C TYR A 79 -2.27 13.95 0.36
N TYR A 80 -2.41 13.69 1.65
CA TYR A 80 -3.62 13.12 2.25
C TYR A 80 -4.49 14.29 2.70
N ASP A 81 -5.37 14.78 1.82
CA ASP A 81 -6.19 15.97 2.01
C ASP A 81 -7.36 15.74 2.99
N SER A 82 -7.68 14.48 3.29
CA SER A 82 -8.57 14.07 4.38
C SER A 82 -7.80 13.23 5.41
N PRO A 83 -8.32 13.10 6.65
CA PRO A 83 -7.81 12.11 7.58
C PRO A 83 -7.74 10.72 6.94
N VAL A 84 -6.76 9.92 7.37
CA VAL A 84 -6.66 8.51 7.00
C VAL A 84 -7.41 7.72 8.06
N ASN A 85 -8.59 7.23 7.71
CA ASN A 85 -9.42 6.44 8.61
C ASN A 85 -9.13 4.96 8.39
N VAL A 86 -8.78 4.27 9.47
CA VAL A 86 -8.55 2.83 9.52
C VAL A 86 -9.64 2.21 10.38
N THR A 87 -10.37 1.27 9.79
CA THR A 87 -11.44 0.54 10.46
C THR A 87 -11.06 -0.93 10.49
N PHE A 88 -10.99 -1.49 11.69
CA PHE A 88 -10.83 -2.92 11.89
C PHE A 88 -12.20 -3.51 12.19
N SER A 89 -12.53 -4.62 11.55
CA SER A 89 -13.81 -5.27 11.79
C SER A 89 -13.70 -6.79 11.83
N PHE A 90 -14.50 -7.34 12.72
CA PHE A 90 -14.69 -8.76 12.90
C PHE A 90 -16.18 -9.06 13.07
N ILE A 91 -16.64 -10.13 12.44
CA ILE A 91 -18.03 -10.59 12.56
C ILE A 91 -17.94 -11.98 13.20
N PRO A 92 -18.40 -12.15 14.45
CA PRO A 92 -18.53 -13.46 15.08
C PRO A 92 -19.60 -14.32 14.36
N ARG A 93 -19.57 -15.65 14.47
CA ARG A 93 -20.59 -16.52 13.85
C ARG A 93 -21.93 -16.46 14.58
N GLU A 94 -21.87 -16.46 15.91
CA GLU A 94 -23.05 -16.48 16.78
C GLU A 94 -23.87 -15.20 16.72
N THR A 95 -23.30 -14.09 16.21
CA THR A 95 -23.99 -12.81 16.12
C THR A 95 -23.79 -12.17 14.76
N THR A 96 -24.82 -11.53 14.22
CA THR A 96 -24.67 -10.67 13.03
C THR A 96 -23.98 -9.33 13.35
N ASN A 97 -23.63 -9.10 14.63
CA ASN A 97 -23.08 -7.85 15.10
C ASN A 97 -21.61 -7.73 14.73
N LYS A 98 -21.31 -6.75 13.87
CA LYS A 98 -19.94 -6.41 13.49
C LYS A 98 -19.27 -5.68 14.65
N ILE A 99 -18.19 -6.25 15.18
CA ILE A 99 -17.31 -5.60 16.13
C ILE A 99 -16.36 -4.68 15.36
N ILE A 100 -16.18 -3.44 15.84
CA ILE A 100 -15.45 -2.39 15.13
C ILE A 100 -14.45 -1.70 16.05
N TRP A 101 -13.23 -1.50 15.54
CA TRP A 101 -12.25 -0.57 16.09
C TRP A 101 -11.94 0.50 15.06
N GLN A 102 -11.74 1.73 15.51
CA GLN A 102 -11.45 2.87 14.66
C GLN A 102 -10.16 3.54 15.07
N TYR A 103 -9.38 3.92 14.06
CA TYR A 103 -8.19 4.74 14.23
C TYR A 103 -8.15 5.78 13.11
N SER A 104 -7.70 6.99 13.43
CA SER A 104 -7.61 8.05 12.43
C SER A 104 -6.32 8.84 12.61
N VAL A 105 -5.68 9.14 11.49
CA VAL A 105 -4.49 9.99 11.44
C VAL A 105 -4.86 11.29 10.74
N PRO A 106 -4.47 12.46 11.29
CA PRO A 106 -4.72 13.74 10.66
C PRO A 106 -4.02 13.82 9.29
N LYS A 107 -4.47 14.77 8.48
CA LYS A 107 -3.93 15.06 7.15
C LYS A 107 -2.42 15.22 7.18
N PHE A 108 -1.74 14.72 6.15
CA PHE A 108 -0.29 14.85 6.05
C PHE A 108 0.18 14.80 4.60
N TYR A 109 1.42 15.25 4.42
CA TYR A 109 2.15 15.09 3.17
C TYR A 109 3.13 13.93 3.29
N GLN A 110 3.24 13.14 2.24
CA GLN A 110 4.22 12.07 2.09
C GLN A 110 5.11 12.37 0.90
N GLY A 111 6.43 12.41 1.14
CA GLY A 111 7.42 12.62 0.09
C GLY A 111 7.42 11.50 -0.96
N ASN A 112 8.11 11.73 -2.07
CA ASN A 112 8.33 10.75 -3.12
C ASN A 112 9.11 9.54 -2.59
N ALA A 113 8.74 8.33 -3.01
CA ALA A 113 9.30 7.05 -2.56
C ALA A 113 9.35 6.82 -1.03
N GLN A 114 8.75 7.71 -0.23
CA GLN A 114 8.77 7.60 1.22
C GLN A 114 7.68 6.66 1.72
N SER A 115 7.92 6.06 2.89
CA SER A 115 6.91 5.30 3.63
C SER A 115 6.60 5.95 4.97
N ARG A 116 5.34 5.89 5.40
CA ARG A 116 4.90 6.24 6.74
C ARG A 116 4.34 5.00 7.41
N ARG A 117 4.71 4.75 8.67
CA ARG A 117 4.12 3.70 9.49
C ARG A 117 3.06 4.29 10.42
N LEU A 118 1.95 3.59 10.54
CA LEU A 118 0.88 3.85 11.49
C LEU A 118 0.92 2.71 12.51
N ARG A 119 1.26 3.06 13.76
CA ARG A 119 1.39 2.10 14.86
C ARG A 119 0.61 2.61 16.04
N ASP A 120 -0.27 1.77 16.57
CA ASP A 120 -1.02 2.10 17.78
C ASP A 120 -1.58 0.85 18.45
N VAL A 121 -2.12 1.04 19.66
CA VAL A 121 -2.93 0.08 20.41
C VAL A 121 -4.29 0.70 20.69
N ILE A 122 -5.35 0.10 20.16
CA ILE A 122 -6.71 0.65 20.22
C ILE A 122 -7.69 -0.31 20.90
N THR A 123 -8.69 0.24 21.56
CA THR A 123 -9.84 -0.47 22.15
C THR A 123 -11.05 -0.44 21.21
N PRO A 124 -12.01 -1.38 21.35
CA PRO A 124 -13.17 -1.43 20.47
C PRO A 124 -14.11 -0.26 20.75
N LEU A 125 -14.87 0.11 19.73
CA LEU A 125 -15.91 1.12 19.85
C LEU A 125 -17.14 0.48 20.52
N GLY A 126 -17.26 0.60 21.84
CA GLY A 126 -18.30 0.00 22.68
C GLY A 126 -17.98 0.15 24.17
N ALA A 127 -18.98 -0.01 25.06
CA ALA A 127 -18.83 0.25 26.49
C ALA A 127 -17.68 -0.57 27.14
N PRO A 128 -16.88 0.02 28.03
CA PRO A 128 -15.62 -0.54 28.52
C PRO A 128 -15.75 -1.80 29.41
N ASP A 129 -16.96 -2.15 29.85
CA ASP A 129 -17.15 -3.02 31.02
C ASP A 129 -17.68 -4.43 30.69
N THR A 130 -17.91 -4.73 29.41
CA THR A 130 -18.27 -6.09 28.97
C THR A 130 -17.21 -6.63 28.04
N PRO A 131 -16.65 -7.82 28.29
CA PRO A 131 -15.75 -8.46 27.35
C PRO A 131 -16.55 -8.71 26.06
N LEU A 132 -16.29 -7.86 25.05
CA LEU A 132 -16.97 -7.92 23.75
C LEU A 132 -16.66 -9.23 23.01
N PHE A 133 -15.70 -10.00 23.50
CA PHE A 133 -15.25 -11.28 22.99
C PHE A 133 -15.36 -12.36 24.05
N ASN A 134 -16.16 -13.38 23.76
CA ASN A 134 -16.11 -14.66 24.47
C ASN A 134 -15.20 -15.62 23.69
N GLN A 135 -14.18 -16.19 24.34
CA GLN A 135 -13.15 -17.01 23.69
C GLN A 135 -13.72 -18.29 23.03
N THR A 136 -14.86 -18.78 23.51
CA THR A 136 -15.58 -19.93 22.92
C THR A 136 -16.06 -19.63 21.49
N VAL A 137 -16.50 -18.40 21.22
CA VAL A 137 -17.00 -17.94 19.91
C VAL A 137 -15.88 -17.92 18.86
N VAL A 138 -14.63 -17.76 19.32
CA VAL A 138 -13.43 -17.71 18.47
C VAL A 138 -13.08 -19.09 17.94
N ALA A 139 -13.16 -20.12 18.80
CA ALA A 139 -12.87 -21.50 18.42
C ALA A 139 -13.77 -21.98 17.28
N GLU A 140 -15.04 -21.56 17.27
CA GLU A 140 -15.99 -21.88 16.19
C GLU A 140 -15.72 -21.09 14.89
N HIS A 141 -15.14 -19.90 14.98
CA HIS A 141 -14.83 -19.04 13.84
C HIS A 141 -13.49 -19.35 13.15
N SER A 142 -12.74 -20.29 13.71
CA SER A 142 -11.39 -20.57 13.28
C SER A 142 -11.39 -21.60 12.16
N SER A 143 -10.81 -21.25 11.02
CA SER A 143 -10.53 -22.19 9.93
C SER A 143 -9.15 -22.80 10.12
N VAL A 144 -9.02 -24.10 9.94
CA VAL A 144 -7.73 -24.78 9.94
C VAL A 144 -7.03 -24.48 8.61
N LEU A 145 -5.83 -23.89 8.66
CA LEU A 145 -4.96 -23.85 7.48
C LEU A 145 -4.14 -25.15 7.42
N PRO A 146 -4.01 -25.80 6.25
CA PRO A 146 -3.03 -26.87 6.08
C PRO A 146 -1.64 -26.27 6.25
N SER A 147 -0.90 -26.82 7.21
CA SER A 147 0.41 -26.38 7.66
C SER A 147 1.42 -26.21 6.52
N GLY A 148 2.06 -25.05 6.45
CA GLY A 148 3.35 -24.86 5.80
C GLY A 148 4.35 -24.38 6.84
N GLU A 149 5.24 -25.28 7.27
CA GLU A 149 6.43 -25.09 8.13
C GLU A 149 6.16 -24.23 9.39
N ILE A 150 5.81 -24.81 10.55
CA ILE A 150 6.76 -25.35 11.54
C ILE A 150 6.07 -26.42 12.42
N ALA A 151 6.79 -27.53 12.60
CA ALA A 151 6.79 -28.63 13.59
C ALA A 151 5.64 -28.97 14.58
N THR A 152 4.56 -28.21 14.78
CA THR A 152 3.56 -28.57 15.82
C THR A 152 2.14 -28.13 15.48
N GLY A 153 1.36 -29.02 14.84
CA GLY A 153 -0.11 -29.00 14.90
C GLY A 153 -0.82 -28.06 13.92
N LEU A 154 -2.06 -28.44 13.58
CA LEU A 154 -3.05 -27.61 12.91
C LEU A 154 -3.24 -26.29 13.70
N GLU A 155 -2.87 -25.14 13.13
CA GLU A 155 -3.21 -23.84 13.72
C GLU A 155 -4.54 -23.33 13.14
N SER A 156 -5.45 -22.99 14.04
CA SER A 156 -6.77 -22.49 13.71
C SER A 156 -6.72 -20.97 13.54
N VAL A 157 -7.21 -20.45 12.41
CA VAL A 157 -7.02 -19.05 11.99
C VAL A 157 -8.35 -18.31 11.82
N VAL A 158 -8.37 -17.04 12.21
CA VAL A 158 -9.52 -16.13 12.11
C VAL A 158 -9.17 -14.96 11.20
N TYR A 159 -10.13 -14.48 10.41
CA TYR A 159 -9.91 -13.36 9.48
C TYR A 159 -10.49 -12.05 10.00
N PHE A 160 -9.64 -11.03 10.10
CA PHE A 160 -10.04 -9.65 10.34
C PHE A 160 -10.08 -8.87 9.04
N ARG A 161 -11.09 -8.02 8.89
CA ARG A 161 -11.13 -7.07 7.78
C ARG A 161 -10.57 -5.73 8.23
N VAL A 162 -9.51 -5.31 7.57
CA VAL A 162 -8.91 -3.97 7.73
C VAL A 162 -9.33 -3.13 6.53
N GLU A 163 -10.01 -2.03 6.78
CA GLU A 163 -10.46 -1.08 5.75
C GLU A 163 -9.80 0.27 5.97
N ILE A 164 -9.26 0.85 4.90
CA ILE A 164 -8.61 2.16 4.94
C ILE A 164 -9.28 3.07 3.92
N THR A 165 -9.77 4.21 4.39
CA THR A 165 -10.45 5.21 3.55
C THR A 165 -9.84 6.59 3.74
N THR A 166 -9.47 7.22 2.63
CA THR A 166 -8.90 8.57 2.61
C THR A 166 -9.07 9.25 1.24
N LYS A 167 -8.82 10.55 1.15
CA LYS A 167 -8.76 11.33 -0.10
C LYS A 167 -7.33 11.79 -0.33
N VAL A 168 -6.75 11.37 -1.45
CA VAL A 168 -5.38 11.69 -1.84
C VAL A 168 -5.34 12.65 -3.02
N ARG A 169 -4.29 13.48 -3.06
CA ARG A 169 -3.96 14.36 -4.17
C ARG A 169 -2.47 14.29 -4.45
N LEU A 170 -2.09 14.10 -5.70
CA LEU A 170 -0.69 14.08 -6.12
C LEU A 170 -0.17 15.51 -6.25
N LYS A 171 1.08 15.76 -5.85
CA LYS A 171 1.70 17.10 -5.87
C LYS A 171 1.69 17.74 -7.26
N LEU A 172 1.85 16.94 -8.33
CA LEU A 172 1.87 17.41 -9.71
C LEU A 172 0.45 17.73 -10.24
N ALA A 173 -0.55 16.98 -9.79
CA ALA A 173 -1.94 17.09 -10.24
C ALA A 173 -2.76 17.96 -9.27
N GLY A 174 -2.42 19.26 -9.22
CA GLY A 174 -2.85 20.20 -8.18
C GLY A 174 -4.36 20.37 -7.93
N LYS A 175 -5.25 19.82 -8.78
CA LYS A 175 -6.71 20.01 -8.66
C LYS A 175 -7.54 18.74 -8.47
N HIS A 176 -6.99 17.54 -8.73
CA HIS A 176 -7.79 16.32 -8.71
C HIS A 176 -7.56 15.50 -7.45
N ARG A 177 -8.56 15.52 -6.56
CA ARG A 177 -8.63 14.65 -5.38
C ARG A 177 -9.25 13.32 -5.77
N ARG A 178 -8.66 12.22 -5.33
CA ARG A 178 -9.19 10.88 -5.55
C ARG A 178 -9.47 10.23 -4.21
N GLN A 179 -10.63 9.61 -4.10
CA GLN A 179 -10.93 8.77 -2.97
C GLN A 179 -10.18 7.44 -3.13
N LEU A 180 -9.52 7.03 -2.07
CA LEU A 180 -8.78 5.79 -1.94
C LEU A 180 -9.46 4.97 -0.85
N SER A 181 -10.05 3.86 -1.25
CA SER A 181 -10.67 2.89 -0.34
C SER A 181 -10.01 1.54 -0.57
N LEU A 182 -9.28 1.06 0.43
CA LEU A 182 -8.50 -0.18 0.39
C LEU A 182 -9.03 -1.15 1.45
N SER A 183 -9.00 -2.44 1.16
CA SER A 183 -9.33 -3.46 2.15
C SER A 183 -8.36 -4.64 2.12
N ALA A 184 -8.07 -5.19 3.30
CA ALA A 184 -7.25 -6.37 3.49
C ALA A 184 -7.97 -7.35 4.42
N LYS A 185 -7.85 -8.64 4.13
CA LYS A 185 -8.21 -9.72 5.05
C LYS A 185 -6.94 -10.21 5.72
N VAL A 186 -6.89 -10.10 7.04
CA VAL A 186 -5.73 -10.43 7.86
C VAL A 186 -6.03 -11.72 8.62
N PRO A 187 -5.34 -12.84 8.31
CA PRO A 187 -5.41 -14.07 9.10
C PRO A 187 -4.67 -13.89 10.42
N ILE A 188 -5.27 -14.37 11.50
CA ILE A 188 -4.76 -14.29 12.87
C ILE A 188 -4.90 -15.66 13.51
N GLY A 189 -3.89 -16.12 14.25
CA GLY A 189 -4.00 -17.33 15.04
C GLY A 189 -5.05 -17.17 16.14
N ALA A 190 -5.99 -18.11 16.23
CA ALA A 190 -7.11 -18.05 17.18
C ALA A 190 -6.70 -18.25 18.65
N THR A 191 -5.49 -18.76 18.87
CA THR A 191 -4.94 -19.07 20.20
C THR A 191 -3.76 -18.17 20.58
N THR A 192 -3.08 -17.61 19.58
CA THR A 192 -1.93 -16.71 19.74
C THR A 192 -2.36 -15.25 19.69
N GLY A 193 -3.37 -14.92 18.87
CA GLY A 193 -3.79 -13.56 18.56
C GLY A 193 -2.85 -12.83 17.61
N GLU A 194 -1.83 -13.51 17.08
CA GLU A 194 -0.85 -12.94 16.17
C GLU A 194 -1.25 -13.13 14.71
N LYS A 195 -0.89 -12.17 13.87
CA LYS A 195 -1.02 -12.30 12.42
C LYS A 195 -0.27 -13.54 11.93
N PHE A 196 -0.94 -14.35 11.12
CA PHE A 196 -0.34 -15.52 10.49
C PHE A 196 0.59 -15.13 9.33
N GLY A 197 1.79 -15.72 9.28
CA GLY A 197 2.75 -15.61 8.18
C GLY A 197 3.77 -14.46 8.29
N TYR A 198 4.96 -14.71 7.74
CA TYR A 198 6.05 -13.74 7.68
C TYR A 198 5.90 -12.84 6.45
N GLY A 199 5.51 -11.58 6.66
CA GLY A 199 5.44 -10.56 5.60
C GLY A 199 4.17 -9.70 5.64
N GLY A 200 4.26 -8.46 5.16
CA GLY A 200 3.14 -7.52 5.15
C GLY A 200 2.00 -7.92 4.21
N ILE A 201 0.75 -7.86 4.68
CA ILE A 201 -0.43 -8.17 3.86
C ILE A 201 -0.85 -6.91 3.13
N ARG A 202 -0.73 -6.89 1.80
CA ARG A 202 -1.11 -5.75 0.98
C ARG A 202 -2.63 -5.59 0.97
N ALA A 203 -3.10 -4.38 1.24
CA ALA A 203 -4.50 -4.01 1.06
C ALA A 203 -4.77 -3.77 -0.43
N ASN A 204 -5.83 -4.40 -0.93
CA ASN A 204 -6.25 -4.25 -2.31
C ASN A 204 -7.24 -3.10 -2.43
N ALA A 205 -7.20 -2.39 -3.55
CA ALA A 205 -8.17 -1.35 -3.80
C ALA A 205 -9.58 -1.95 -3.92
N ALA A 206 -10.47 -1.53 -3.04
CA ALA A 206 -11.90 -1.79 -3.18
C ALA A 206 -12.48 -0.88 -4.26
N SER A 207 -11.94 0.34 -4.39
CA SER A 207 -12.12 1.22 -5.54
C SER A 207 -10.93 2.17 -5.67
N ALA A 208 -10.32 2.19 -6.86
CA ALA A 208 -9.40 3.23 -7.28
C ALA A 208 -9.99 3.80 -8.58
N ILE A 209 -10.52 5.02 -8.52
CA ILE A 209 -11.12 5.66 -9.71
C ILE A 209 -9.99 5.91 -10.70
N GLY A 210 -9.92 5.02 -11.70
CA GLY A 210 -8.88 4.92 -12.69
C GLY A 210 -8.64 6.21 -13.46
N TRP A 211 -7.45 6.29 -14.02
CA TRP A 211 -6.93 7.48 -14.66
C TRP A 211 -7.46 7.65 -16.09
N GLY A 212 -8.75 7.89 -16.22
CA GLY A 212 -9.36 8.25 -17.50
C GLY A 212 -9.11 9.73 -17.80
N GLY A 213 -8.29 10.03 -18.81
CA GLY A 213 -8.39 11.30 -19.54
C GLY A 213 -7.11 12.09 -19.78
N THR A 214 -5.99 11.81 -19.09
CA THR A 214 -4.74 12.58 -19.27
C THR A 214 -3.73 11.91 -20.21
N GLN A 215 -3.91 10.62 -20.51
CA GLN A 215 -3.00 9.90 -21.41
C GLN A 215 -3.06 10.39 -22.86
N SER A 216 -4.22 10.87 -23.35
CA SER A 216 -4.35 11.31 -24.74
C SER A 216 -3.63 12.62 -25.04
N ALA A 217 -3.65 13.60 -24.13
CA ALA A 217 -3.00 14.89 -24.38
C ALA A 217 -1.46 14.78 -24.32
N VAL A 218 -0.93 13.96 -23.43
CA VAL A 218 0.53 13.81 -23.28
C VAL A 218 1.13 12.93 -24.37
N MET A 219 0.41 11.90 -24.85
CA MET A 219 0.84 11.15 -26.04
C MET A 219 0.94 12.04 -27.28
N VAL A 220 0.02 13.00 -27.45
CA VAL A 220 0.07 13.97 -28.54
C VAL A 220 1.30 14.88 -28.40
N VAL A 221 1.60 15.39 -27.21
CA VAL A 221 2.79 16.21 -26.96
C VAL A 221 4.09 15.42 -27.19
N LEU A 222 4.13 14.15 -26.78
CA LEU A 222 5.27 13.27 -26.99
C LEU A 222 5.51 13.01 -28.49
N LEU A 223 4.45 12.70 -29.24
CA LEU A 223 4.49 12.53 -30.70
C LEU A 223 4.94 13.81 -31.41
N THR A 224 4.47 14.99 -30.98
CA THR A 224 4.89 16.27 -31.58
C THR A 224 6.35 16.62 -31.25
N ALA A 225 6.82 16.34 -30.03
CA ALA A 225 8.20 16.61 -29.65
C ALA A 225 9.18 15.68 -30.36
N ILE A 226 8.82 14.39 -30.50
CA ILE A 226 9.59 13.42 -31.29
C ILE A 226 9.67 13.88 -32.75
N ASN A 227 8.54 14.26 -33.37
CA ASN A 227 8.55 14.76 -34.75
C ASN A 227 9.40 16.02 -34.94
N PHE A 228 9.45 16.93 -33.96
CA PHE A 228 10.29 18.13 -34.00
C PHE A 228 11.79 17.85 -33.83
N ILE A 229 12.16 16.70 -33.26
CA ILE A 229 13.57 16.30 -33.06
C ILE A 229 14.11 15.57 -34.30
N PHE A 230 13.24 14.92 -35.08
CA PHE A 230 13.59 14.14 -36.27
C PHE A 230 13.37 14.88 -37.61
N MET A 231 12.92 16.14 -37.58
CA MET A 231 12.76 17.01 -38.76
C MET A 231 13.87 18.07 -38.78
#